data_AF-A0A2K5E6J3-F1
#
_entry.id   AF-A0A2K5E6J3-F1
#
_cell.length_a   1.000
_cell.length_b   1.000
_cell.length_c   1.000
_cell.angle_alpha   90.00
_cell.angle_beta   90.00
_cell.angle_gamma   90.00
#
_symmetry.space_group_name_H-M   'P 1'
#
loop_
_entity.id
_entity.type
_entity.pdbx_description
1 polymer ?
#
loop_
_entity_poly.entity_id
_entity_poly.type
_entity_poly.pdbx_seq_one_letter_code
_entity_poly.pdbx_strand_id
1 'polypeptide(L)'
;FDTKPDLLLHLMTKEWQLELPKLLISVHGGLQNFELQPKLKQVFGKGLIKAAMTTGAWIFTGGVNTGVIRHVGDALKDHASKSRGKICTIGIAPWGIVENQEDLIGRDVVRPYQTMSNPMSKLTVLNSMHSHFILADNGTTGKYGAEVKLRRQLEKHISLQKINTRCLPFFSLESHLFYSFWGSCQLDSVEVGQACSLEGDHNGYPTCLEYLRAPLRCVVNFQGPIRSLKALCSMLEKRV
;
A
#
# COMPACT_ATOMS: atom_id res chain seq x y z
N PHE A 1 -4.42 -15.89 -10.58
CA PHE A 1 -5.16 -15.09 -9.55
C PHE A 1 -5.47 -15.88 -8.27
N ASP A 2 -5.16 -17.17 -8.22
CA ASP A 2 -5.47 -18.16 -7.18
C ASP A 2 -4.22 -18.64 -6.41
N THR A 3 -3.05 -18.05 -6.70
CA THR A 3 -1.79 -18.29 -6.00
C THR A 3 -1.97 -18.13 -4.48
N LYS A 4 -1.46 -19.10 -3.72
CA LYS A 4 -1.52 -19.07 -2.25
C LYS A 4 -0.75 -17.85 -1.70
N PRO A 5 -1.29 -17.12 -0.72
CA PRO A 5 -0.65 -15.92 -0.18
C PRO A 5 0.69 -16.21 0.49
N ASP A 6 0.87 -17.41 1.06
CA ASP A 6 2.14 -17.84 1.68
C ASP A 6 3.30 -17.85 0.67
N LEU A 7 3.03 -18.24 -0.58
CA LEU A 7 4.04 -18.23 -1.65
C LEU A 7 4.40 -16.81 -2.07
N LEU A 8 3.43 -15.90 -2.10
CA LEU A 8 3.68 -14.48 -2.38
C LEU A 8 4.49 -13.82 -1.26
N LEU A 9 4.18 -14.14 0.01
CA LEU A 9 4.97 -13.65 1.13
C LEU A 9 6.39 -14.23 1.11
N HIS A 10 6.54 -15.50 0.74
CA HIS A 10 7.84 -16.12 0.54
C HIS A 10 8.65 -15.41 -0.56
N LEU A 11 8.04 -15.15 -1.72
CA LEU A 11 8.64 -14.36 -2.79
C LEU A 11 9.14 -13.01 -2.27
N MET A 12 8.29 -12.27 -1.55
CA MET A 12 8.65 -10.95 -1.02
C MET A 12 9.81 -11.00 -0.01
N THR A 13 9.79 -11.97 0.90
CA THR A 13 10.74 -12.00 2.02
C THR A 13 12.04 -12.75 1.71
N LYS A 14 12.01 -13.72 0.79
CA LYS A 14 13.17 -14.56 0.44
C LYS A 14 13.81 -14.14 -0.87
N GLU A 15 13.05 -14.03 -1.95
CA GLU A 15 13.58 -13.70 -3.27
C GLU A 15 13.82 -12.20 -3.42
N TRP A 16 12.87 -11.37 -3.00
CA TRP A 16 13.03 -9.90 -3.01
C TRP A 16 13.77 -9.36 -1.79
N GLN A 17 14.06 -10.22 -0.81
CA GLN A 17 14.80 -9.89 0.42
C GLN A 17 14.18 -8.71 1.21
N LEU A 18 12.86 -8.59 1.19
CA LEU A 18 12.15 -7.58 1.95
C LEU A 18 12.01 -8.01 3.43
N GLU A 19 12.33 -7.10 4.34
CA GLU A 19 12.04 -7.29 5.75
C GLU A 19 10.52 -7.22 5.99
N LEU A 20 10.00 -8.15 6.80
CA LEU A 20 8.57 -8.19 7.15
C LEU A 20 8.15 -6.85 7.78
N PRO A 21 7.07 -6.22 7.30
CA PRO A 21 6.73 -4.87 7.72
C PRO A 21 6.12 -4.88 9.12
N LYS A 22 6.38 -3.82 9.88
CA LYS A 22 5.69 -3.59 11.17
C LYS A 22 4.25 -3.10 10.96
N LEU A 23 3.98 -2.49 9.80
CA LEU A 23 2.70 -1.93 9.41
C LEU A 23 2.48 -2.11 7.91
N LEU A 24 1.27 -2.45 7.50
CA LEU A 24 0.85 -2.49 6.10
C LEU A 24 -0.10 -1.32 5.81
N ILE A 25 0.31 -0.42 4.94
CA ILE A 25 -0.50 0.71 4.46
C ILE A 25 -1.08 0.33 3.10
N SER A 26 -2.39 0.08 3.04
CA SER A 26 -3.08 -0.26 1.80
C SER A 26 -3.82 0.96 1.25
N VAL A 27 -3.36 1.49 0.12
CA VAL A 27 -3.96 2.63 -0.57
C VAL A 27 -4.82 2.14 -1.72
N HIS A 28 -6.07 2.56 -1.71
CA HIS A 28 -7.06 2.31 -2.75
C HIS A 28 -7.60 3.65 -3.25
N GLY A 29 -7.97 3.71 -4.52
CA GLY A 29 -8.54 4.89 -5.13
C GLY A 29 -9.34 4.55 -6.36
N GLY A 30 -10.13 5.52 -6.82
CA GLY A 30 -10.89 5.39 -8.06
C GLY A 30 -9.98 5.27 -9.28
N LEU A 31 -10.54 4.74 -10.37
CA LEU A 31 -9.82 4.54 -11.63
C LEU A 31 -9.66 5.84 -12.44
N GLN A 32 -10.46 6.87 -12.12
CA GLN A 32 -10.46 8.14 -12.84
C GLN A 32 -9.40 9.09 -12.28
N ASN A 33 -8.67 9.75 -13.18
CA ASN A 33 -7.73 10.80 -12.80
C ASN A 33 -8.46 12.05 -12.33
N PHE A 34 -7.93 12.64 -11.27
CA PHE A 34 -8.36 13.93 -10.74
C PHE A 34 -7.13 14.71 -10.28
N GLU A 35 -7.30 16.00 -10.03
CA GLU A 35 -6.24 16.84 -9.48
C GLU A 35 -6.57 17.23 -8.04
N LEU A 36 -5.61 17.00 -7.15
CA LEU A 36 -5.71 17.46 -5.77
C LEU A 36 -5.31 18.93 -5.68
N GLN A 37 -5.98 19.67 -4.79
CA GLN A 37 -5.51 21.01 -4.44
C GLN A 37 -4.05 20.95 -3.92
N PRO A 38 -3.16 21.90 -4.26
CA PRO A 38 -1.74 21.81 -3.92
C PRO A 38 -1.46 21.59 -2.43
N LYS A 39 -2.21 22.27 -1.55
CA LYS A 39 -2.09 22.11 -0.08
C LYS A 39 -2.44 20.69 0.37
N LEU A 40 -3.47 20.09 -0.23
CA LEU A 40 -3.91 18.73 0.07
C LEU A 40 -2.90 17.71 -0.44
N LYS A 41 -2.43 17.85 -1.68
CA LYS A 41 -1.38 17.02 -2.26
C LYS A 41 -0.11 17.01 -1.39
N GLN A 42 0.29 18.18 -0.89
CA GLN A 42 1.45 18.31 -0.01
C GLN A 42 1.26 17.61 1.34
N VAL A 43 0.11 17.81 1.98
CA VAL A 43 -0.21 17.21 3.29
C VAL A 43 -0.32 15.69 3.16
N PHE A 44 -1.00 15.20 2.13
CA PHE A 44 -1.08 13.79 1.78
C PHE A 44 0.29 13.15 1.63
N GLY A 45 1.09 13.70 0.71
CA GLY A 45 2.38 13.13 0.36
C GLY A 45 3.32 13.12 1.55
N LYS A 46 3.44 14.24 2.26
CA LYS A 46 4.29 14.31 3.47
C LYS A 46 3.84 13.33 4.56
N GLY A 47 2.54 13.24 4.82
CA GLY A 47 2.00 12.33 5.83
C GLY A 47 2.28 10.87 5.50
N LEU A 48 1.97 10.45 4.27
CA LEU A 48 2.20 9.08 3.78
C LEU A 48 3.68 8.69 3.85
N ILE A 49 4.55 9.56 3.32
CA ILE A 49 6.01 9.33 3.30
C ILE A 49 6.56 9.25 4.72
N LYS A 50 6.17 10.18 5.60
CA LYS A 50 6.60 10.19 7.00
C LYS A 50 6.18 8.90 7.71
N ALA A 51 4.92 8.48 7.57
CA ALA A 51 4.43 7.26 8.19
C ALA A 51 5.20 6.02 7.73
N ALA A 52 5.42 5.89 6.42
CA ALA A 52 6.12 4.74 5.85
C ALA A 52 7.58 4.68 6.33
N MET A 53 8.28 5.82 6.31
CA MET A 53 9.67 5.92 6.76
C MET A 53 9.84 5.67 8.26
N THR A 54 8.97 6.23 9.10
CA THR A 54 9.07 6.10 10.57
C THR A 54 8.81 4.67 11.03
N THR A 55 7.87 3.97 10.40
CA THR A 55 7.43 2.64 10.85
C THR A 55 8.09 1.49 10.10
N GLY A 56 8.74 1.76 8.96
CA GLY A 56 9.19 0.70 8.06
C GLY A 56 8.01 -0.02 7.39
N ALA A 57 6.92 0.72 7.10
CA ALA A 57 5.72 0.12 6.52
C ALA A 57 5.92 -0.26 5.05
N TRP A 58 5.25 -1.32 4.64
CA TRP A 58 4.99 -1.56 3.21
C TRP A 58 3.77 -0.77 2.77
N ILE A 59 3.83 -0.20 1.56
CA ILE A 59 2.71 0.48 0.92
C ILE A 59 2.19 -0.40 -0.21
N PHE A 60 0.95 -0.88 -0.10
CA PHE A 60 0.25 -1.57 -1.19
C PHE A 60 -0.63 -0.60 -1.95
N THR A 61 -0.57 -0.64 -3.28
CA THR A 61 -1.48 0.12 -4.15
C THR A 61 -1.95 -0.72 -5.34
N GLY A 62 -2.83 -0.17 -6.18
CA GLY A 62 -3.23 -0.79 -7.45
C GLY A 62 -2.14 -0.83 -8.53
N GLY A 63 -0.96 -0.24 -8.29
CA GLY A 63 0.21 -0.27 -9.19
C GLY A 63 0.09 0.54 -10.49
N VAL A 64 -1.11 0.73 -11.03
CA VAL A 64 -1.33 1.50 -12.24
C VAL A 64 -1.31 3.01 -11.99
N ASN A 65 -0.87 3.78 -12.98
CA ASN A 65 -0.68 5.23 -12.87
C ASN A 65 -1.99 6.02 -13.06
N THR A 66 -3.00 5.71 -12.24
CA THR A 66 -4.33 6.36 -12.28
C THR A 66 -4.80 6.81 -10.90
N GLY A 67 -5.72 7.79 -10.88
CA GLY A 67 -6.39 8.28 -9.68
C GLY A 67 -5.45 8.59 -8.52
N VAL A 68 -5.77 8.09 -7.32
CA VAL A 68 -4.95 8.28 -6.11
C VAL A 68 -3.52 7.78 -6.27
N ILE A 69 -3.31 6.71 -7.06
CA ILE A 69 -2.00 6.07 -7.18
C ILE A 69 -1.02 7.00 -7.88
N ARG A 70 -1.48 7.84 -8.82
CA ARG A 70 -0.67 8.93 -9.39
C ARG A 70 -0.14 9.88 -8.32
N HIS A 71 -0.98 10.29 -7.38
CA HIS A 71 -0.58 11.17 -6.28
C HIS A 71 0.36 10.50 -5.27
N VAL A 72 0.22 9.18 -5.04
CA VAL A 72 1.21 8.40 -4.28
C VAL A 72 2.56 8.40 -5.01
N GLY A 73 2.57 8.19 -6.32
CA GLY A 73 3.78 8.25 -7.14
C GLY A 73 4.47 9.62 -7.07
N ASP A 74 3.71 10.70 -7.19
CA ASP A 74 4.24 12.06 -7.04
C ASP A 74 4.92 12.27 -5.67
N ALA A 75 4.29 11.80 -4.58
CA ALA A 75 4.85 11.88 -3.24
C ALA A 75 6.15 11.08 -3.08
N LEU A 76 6.20 9.88 -3.67
CA LEU A 76 7.40 9.02 -3.69
C LEU A 76 8.54 9.68 -4.49
N LYS A 77 8.22 10.32 -5.62
CA LYS A 77 9.19 11.06 -6.45
C LYS A 77 9.77 12.26 -5.71
N ASP A 78 8.92 13.03 -5.07
CA ASP A 78 9.33 14.18 -4.25
C ASP A 78 10.20 13.76 -3.07
N HIS A 79 9.97 12.58 -2.48
CA HIS A 79 10.80 12.03 -1.42
C HIS A 79 12.15 11.53 -1.94
N ALA A 80 12.15 10.75 -3.03
CA ALA A 80 13.37 10.19 -3.62
C ALA A 80 14.37 11.27 -4.05
N SER A 81 13.90 12.44 -4.48
CA SER A 81 14.77 13.58 -4.80
C SER A 81 15.41 14.26 -3.58
N LYS A 82 14.85 14.06 -2.38
CA LYS A 82 15.25 14.78 -1.14
C LYS A 82 15.94 13.88 -0.11
N SER A 83 15.77 12.57 -0.19
CA SER A 83 16.24 11.61 0.82
C SER A 83 16.68 10.29 0.18
N ARG A 84 17.62 9.59 0.84
CA ARG A 84 18.10 8.26 0.43
C ARG A 84 17.26 7.12 1.01
N GLY A 85 16.30 7.41 1.88
CA GLY A 85 15.45 6.40 2.50
C GLY A 85 14.57 5.68 1.48
N LYS A 86 14.76 4.37 1.32
CA LYS A 86 13.96 3.53 0.41
C LYS A 86 12.63 3.19 1.06
N ILE A 87 11.54 3.49 0.38
CA ILE A 87 10.18 3.11 0.78
C ILE A 87 9.76 1.89 -0.03
N CYS A 88 9.30 0.84 0.65
CA CYS A 88 8.78 -0.35 -0.01
C CYS A 88 7.35 -0.09 -0.47
N THR A 89 7.19 0.22 -1.75
CA THR A 89 5.89 0.41 -2.40
C THR A 89 5.67 -0.71 -3.42
N ILE A 90 4.63 -1.50 -3.21
CA ILE A 90 4.29 -2.69 -4.00
C ILE A 90 2.97 -2.43 -4.73
N GLY A 91 3.02 -2.45 -6.07
CA GLY A 91 1.85 -2.29 -6.93
C GLY A 91 1.26 -3.65 -7.28
N ILE A 92 0.01 -3.90 -6.87
CA ILE A 92 -0.71 -5.13 -7.23
C ILE A 92 -1.74 -4.77 -8.30
N ALA A 93 -1.42 -5.07 -9.55
CA ALA A 93 -2.19 -4.68 -10.73
C ALA A 93 -2.70 -5.92 -11.48
N PRO A 94 -3.87 -5.87 -12.15
CA PRO A 94 -4.26 -6.95 -13.05
C PRO A 94 -3.42 -6.90 -14.32
N TRP A 95 -2.90 -8.05 -14.76
CA TRP A 95 -2.05 -8.16 -15.95
C TRP A 95 -2.75 -7.63 -17.21
N GLY A 96 -4.01 -8.02 -17.41
CA GLY A 96 -4.76 -7.72 -18.63
C GLY A 96 -5.05 -6.24 -18.91
N ILE A 97 -4.80 -5.32 -17.97
CA ILE A 97 -4.97 -3.88 -18.19
C ILE A 97 -3.65 -3.14 -18.40
N VAL A 98 -2.51 -3.84 -18.32
CA VAL A 98 -1.19 -3.22 -18.43
C VAL A 98 -0.90 -2.92 -19.89
N GLU A 99 -0.65 -1.64 -20.19
CA GLU A 99 -0.18 -1.21 -21.51
C GLU A 99 1.24 -1.74 -21.77
N ASN A 100 1.54 -2.13 -23.01
CA ASN A 100 2.84 -2.69 -23.43
C ASN A 100 3.26 -3.92 -22.61
N GLN A 101 2.31 -4.79 -22.26
CA GLN A 101 2.57 -5.99 -21.46
C GLN A 101 3.54 -6.97 -22.17
N GLU A 102 3.59 -6.95 -23.50
CA GLU A 102 4.51 -7.70 -24.34
C GLU A 102 5.99 -7.40 -24.05
N ASP A 103 6.32 -6.15 -23.65
CA ASP A 103 7.68 -5.78 -23.26
C ASP A 103 8.11 -6.52 -22.00
N LEU A 104 7.17 -6.85 -21.11
CA LEU A 104 7.42 -7.55 -19.86
C LEU A 104 7.50 -9.08 -20.03
N ILE A 105 7.19 -9.62 -21.22
CA ILE A 105 7.21 -11.06 -21.46
C ILE A 105 8.66 -11.53 -21.68
N GLY A 106 9.10 -12.42 -20.81
CA GLY A 106 10.39 -13.07 -20.93
C GLY A 106 10.61 -14.05 -19.79
N ARG A 107 11.34 -15.13 -20.07
CA ARG A 107 11.74 -16.10 -19.05
C ARG A 107 13.17 -15.81 -18.62
N ASP A 108 13.36 -15.58 -17.32
CA ASP A 108 14.67 -15.36 -16.71
C ASP A 108 15.49 -14.22 -17.35
N VAL A 109 14.80 -13.18 -17.85
CA VAL A 109 15.40 -12.02 -18.52
C VAL A 109 14.87 -10.72 -17.93
N VAL A 110 15.76 -9.71 -17.85
CA VAL A 110 15.39 -8.35 -17.50
C VAL A 110 14.91 -7.63 -18.76
N ARG A 111 13.72 -7.05 -18.69
CA ARG A 111 13.12 -6.29 -19.79
C ARG A 111 12.87 -4.84 -19.37
N PRO A 112 13.29 -3.85 -20.19
CA PRO A 112 12.89 -2.48 -19.97
C PRO A 112 11.39 -2.33 -20.24
N TYR A 113 10.67 -1.68 -19.33
CA TYR A 113 9.26 -1.33 -19.51
C TYR A 113 9.13 0.16 -19.81
N GLN A 114 8.39 0.51 -20.86
CA GLN A 114 8.16 1.90 -21.23
C GLN A 114 6.80 2.37 -20.73
N THR A 115 6.80 3.37 -19.84
CA THR A 115 5.59 4.00 -19.30
C THR A 115 5.01 5.06 -20.26
N MET A 116 4.91 4.74 -21.55
CA MET A 116 4.28 5.60 -22.54
C MET A 116 2.81 5.23 -22.66
N SER A 117 1.93 6.16 -22.29
CA SER A 117 0.49 5.98 -22.47
C SER A 117 0.10 6.19 -23.93
N ASN A 118 -0.66 5.26 -24.50
CA ASN A 118 -1.30 5.45 -25.79
C ASN A 118 -2.67 6.13 -25.60
N PRO A 119 -2.89 7.37 -26.10
CA PRO A 119 -4.17 8.08 -25.92
C PRO A 119 -5.39 7.35 -26.51
N MET A 120 -5.17 6.41 -27.43
CA MET A 120 -6.21 5.61 -28.08
C MET A 120 -6.49 4.28 -27.35
N SER A 121 -5.64 3.91 -26.40
CA SER A 121 -5.77 2.66 -25.65
C SER A 121 -6.68 2.82 -24.45
N LYS A 122 -7.41 1.76 -24.11
CA LYS A 122 -8.18 1.65 -22.87
C LYS A 122 -7.39 1.02 -21.73
N LEU A 123 -6.13 0.64 -21.99
CA LEU A 123 -5.21 0.08 -21.01
C LEU A 123 -4.52 1.20 -20.23
N THR A 124 -3.74 0.82 -19.23
CA THR A 124 -3.11 1.74 -18.29
C THR A 124 -1.65 1.37 -18.08
N VAL A 125 -0.81 2.39 -17.92
CA VAL A 125 0.62 2.19 -17.64
C VAL A 125 0.85 1.92 -16.15
N LEU A 126 1.85 1.11 -15.84
CA LEU A 126 2.34 0.96 -14.46
C LEU A 126 2.97 2.28 -13.97
N ASN A 127 2.89 2.55 -12.66
CA ASN A 127 3.48 3.72 -12.05
C ASN A 127 4.98 3.52 -11.78
N SER A 128 5.84 4.25 -12.50
CA SER A 128 7.31 4.08 -12.40
C SER A 128 7.91 4.37 -11.03
N MET A 129 7.17 4.97 -10.10
CA MET A 129 7.66 5.28 -8.75
C MET A 129 7.49 4.14 -7.76
N HIS A 130 6.85 3.04 -8.16
CA HIS A 130 6.75 1.83 -7.35
C HIS A 130 8.05 1.04 -7.38
N SER A 131 8.37 0.42 -6.25
CA SER A 131 9.58 -0.39 -6.11
C SER A 131 9.43 -1.81 -6.66
N HIS A 132 8.23 -2.38 -6.54
CA HIS A 132 7.95 -3.75 -6.95
C HIS A 132 6.52 -3.85 -7.50
N PHE A 133 6.28 -4.87 -8.32
CA PHE A 133 4.98 -5.16 -8.89
C PHE A 133 4.60 -6.64 -8.74
N ILE A 134 3.32 -6.88 -8.48
CA ILE A 134 2.68 -8.18 -8.64
C ILE A 134 1.60 -8.00 -9.70
N LEU A 135 1.74 -8.72 -10.81
CA LEU A 135 0.80 -8.68 -11.92
C LEU A 135 -0.11 -9.90 -11.84
N ALA A 136 -1.36 -9.68 -11.46
CA ALA A 136 -2.36 -10.72 -11.27
C ALA A 136 -3.01 -11.07 -12.61
N ASP A 137 -2.75 -12.28 -13.11
CA ASP A 137 -3.36 -12.77 -14.33
C ASP A 137 -4.58 -13.67 -14.06
N ASN A 138 -5.59 -13.53 -14.90
CA ASN A 138 -6.81 -14.34 -14.98
C ASN A 138 -7.19 -14.70 -16.43
N GLY A 139 -6.30 -14.47 -17.40
CA GLY A 139 -6.50 -14.75 -18.82
C GLY A 139 -7.42 -13.76 -19.54
N THR A 140 -7.91 -12.71 -18.87
CA THR A 140 -8.74 -11.68 -19.50
C THR A 140 -7.92 -10.47 -19.93
N THR A 141 -8.39 -9.76 -20.95
CA THR A 141 -7.76 -8.52 -21.45
C THR A 141 -8.72 -7.35 -21.26
N GLY A 142 -8.18 -6.21 -20.82
CA GLY A 142 -8.92 -4.96 -20.56
C GLY A 142 -9.89 -5.02 -19.38
N LYS A 143 -9.80 -6.03 -18.50
CA LYS A 143 -10.70 -6.20 -17.35
C LYS A 143 -9.95 -6.08 -16.03
N TYR A 144 -10.53 -5.29 -15.15
CA TYR A 144 -10.12 -5.18 -13.74
C TYR A 144 -10.66 -6.36 -12.92
N GLY A 145 -10.08 -6.59 -11.74
CA GLY A 145 -10.62 -7.51 -10.74
C GLY A 145 -9.77 -8.75 -10.46
N ALA A 146 -8.82 -9.08 -11.33
CA ALA A 146 -7.92 -10.23 -11.14
C ALA A 146 -7.09 -10.11 -9.85
N GLU A 147 -6.76 -8.87 -9.48
CA GLU A 147 -5.96 -8.50 -8.32
C GLU A 147 -6.74 -8.48 -7.00
N VAL A 148 -8.08 -8.35 -7.04
CA VAL A 148 -8.90 -8.06 -5.85
C VAL A 148 -8.82 -9.18 -4.82
N LYS A 149 -9.08 -10.43 -5.25
CA LYS A 149 -9.03 -11.60 -4.37
C LYS A 149 -7.60 -11.84 -3.86
N LEU A 150 -6.63 -11.74 -4.77
CA LEU A 150 -5.21 -11.97 -4.50
C LEU A 150 -4.70 -11.00 -3.43
N ARG A 151 -4.91 -9.69 -3.62
CA ARG A 151 -4.54 -8.63 -2.69
C ARG A 151 -5.17 -8.84 -1.32
N ARG A 152 -6.49 -9.11 -1.27
CA ARG A 152 -7.20 -9.34 0.00
C ARG A 152 -6.61 -10.50 0.79
N GLN A 153 -6.33 -11.62 0.12
CA GLN A 153 -5.75 -12.81 0.75
C GLN A 153 -4.31 -12.55 1.23
N LEU A 154 -3.51 -11.85 0.43
CA LEU A 154 -2.14 -11.48 0.77
C LEU A 154 -2.10 -10.54 1.99
N GLU A 155 -2.90 -9.47 1.97
CA GLU A 155 -2.99 -8.52 3.09
C GLU A 155 -3.42 -9.22 4.38
N LYS A 156 -4.43 -10.10 4.31
CA LYS A 156 -4.86 -10.91 5.46
C LYS A 156 -3.74 -11.83 5.95
N HIS A 157 -2.99 -12.44 5.04
CA HIS A 157 -1.91 -13.33 5.42
C HIS A 157 -0.75 -12.58 6.08
N ILE A 158 -0.41 -11.38 5.60
CA ILE A 158 0.60 -10.51 6.19
C ILE A 158 0.16 -10.03 7.59
N SER A 159 -1.10 -9.64 7.77
CA SER A 159 -1.59 -9.18 9.08
C SER A 159 -1.46 -10.23 10.17
N LEU A 160 -1.62 -11.51 9.82
CA LEU A 160 -1.50 -12.64 10.76
C LEU A 160 -0.05 -13.02 11.07
N GLN A 161 0.95 -12.40 10.43
CA GLN A 161 2.35 -12.67 10.76
C GLN A 161 2.70 -12.06 12.12
N LYS A 162 3.35 -12.86 12.95
CA LYS A 162 3.82 -12.44 14.28
C LYS A 162 5.11 -11.64 14.13
N ILE A 163 5.13 -10.42 14.64
CA ILE A 163 6.34 -9.62 14.77
C ILE A 163 6.97 -9.92 16.13
N ASN A 164 8.26 -10.28 16.12
CA ASN A 164 9.03 -10.47 17.35
C ASN A 164 9.35 -9.10 17.98
N THR A 165 8.81 -8.83 19.17
CA THR A 165 8.82 -7.52 19.85
C THR A 165 10.18 -7.09 20.39
N ARG A 166 11.23 -7.91 20.26
CA ARG A 166 12.60 -7.60 20.74
C ARG A 166 13.30 -6.44 19.98
N CYS A 167 12.79 -6.02 18.82
CA CYS A 167 13.39 -4.97 17.98
C CYS A 167 12.48 -3.73 17.78
N LEU A 168 11.49 -3.51 18.65
CA LEU A 168 10.81 -2.23 18.72
C LEU A 168 11.63 -1.30 19.63
N PRO A 169 12.12 -0.14 19.14
CA PRO A 169 12.64 0.87 20.05
C PRO A 169 11.51 1.23 21.02
N PHE A 170 11.75 1.01 22.31
CA PHE A 170 10.84 1.41 23.37
C PHE A 170 10.80 2.94 23.35
N PHE A 171 9.71 3.53 22.83
CA PHE A 171 9.49 4.96 22.95
C PHE A 171 9.07 5.24 24.40
N SER A 172 10.01 5.59 25.27
CA SER A 172 9.67 6.19 26.56
C SER A 172 9.16 7.61 26.29
N LEU A 173 7.84 7.79 26.24
CA LEU A 173 7.27 9.11 26.52
C LEU A 173 7.46 9.35 28.02
N GLU A 174 8.42 10.21 28.38
CA GLU A 174 8.39 10.87 29.68
C GLU A 174 7.13 11.75 29.73
N SER A 175 6.10 11.23 30.37
CA SER A 175 4.95 12.00 30.82
C SER A 175 4.53 11.41 32.16
N HIS A 176 4.74 12.17 33.23
CA HIS A 176 4.71 11.83 34.66
C HIS A 176 3.38 11.29 35.24
N LEU A 177 2.55 10.55 34.49
CA LEU A 177 1.24 10.08 34.97
C LEU A 177 1.00 8.57 34.93
N PHE A 178 2.02 7.74 34.70
CA PHE A 178 1.88 6.27 34.69
C PHE A 178 2.83 5.56 35.67
N TYR A 179 2.90 6.04 36.92
CA TYR A 179 3.42 5.25 38.04
C TYR A 179 2.28 4.54 38.74
N SER A 180 1.65 3.54 38.10
CA SER A 180 0.86 2.50 38.79
C SER A 180 0.27 1.47 37.82
N PHE A 181 1.12 0.66 37.18
CA PHE A 181 0.80 -0.76 36.95
C PHE A 181 2.08 -1.53 36.57
N TRP A 182 2.83 -1.96 37.60
CA TRP A 182 3.88 -2.94 37.42
C TRP A 182 3.22 -4.32 37.46
N GLY A 183 2.99 -4.90 36.28
CA GLY A 183 2.52 -6.27 36.12
C GLY A 183 3.32 -6.92 35.00
N SER A 184 4.05 -7.99 35.31
CA SER A 184 4.84 -8.77 34.36
C SER A 184 3.96 -9.29 33.22
N CYS A 185 3.91 -8.59 32.09
CA CYS A 185 3.39 -9.14 30.84
C CYS A 185 4.58 -9.69 30.04
N GLN A 186 4.55 -11.02 29.88
CA GLN A 186 5.43 -11.81 29.02
C GLN A 186 5.55 -11.19 27.62
N LEU A 187 6.73 -11.28 27.00
CA LEU A 187 6.96 -10.84 25.61
C LEU A 187 6.08 -11.64 24.64
N ASP A 188 4.85 -11.19 24.44
CA ASP A 188 3.96 -11.74 23.43
C ASP A 188 4.16 -10.98 22.11
N SER A 189 4.19 -11.74 21.03
CA SER A 189 4.40 -11.25 19.66
C SER A 189 3.22 -10.37 19.22
N VAL A 190 3.49 -9.24 18.57
CA VAL A 190 2.44 -8.33 18.07
C VAL A 190 2.20 -8.59 16.58
N GLU A 191 0.95 -8.61 16.15
CA GLU A 191 0.56 -8.78 14.74
C GLU A 191 0.85 -7.52 13.90
N VAL A 192 1.00 -7.68 12.58
CA VAL A 192 1.21 -6.54 11.67
C VAL A 192 -0.04 -5.67 11.60
N GLY A 193 0.07 -4.40 11.99
CA GLY A 193 -1.04 -3.45 11.90
C GLY A 193 -1.43 -3.17 10.44
N GLN A 194 -2.73 -3.05 10.15
CA GLN A 194 -3.22 -2.72 8.81
C GLN A 194 -3.99 -1.38 8.80
N ALA A 195 -3.61 -0.47 7.91
CA ALA A 195 -4.32 0.79 7.63
C ALA A 195 -4.80 0.81 6.18
N CYS A 196 -6.09 1.03 5.94
CA CYS A 196 -6.65 1.14 4.58
C CYS A 196 -7.12 2.58 4.31
N SER A 197 -6.75 3.14 3.16
CA SER A 197 -7.25 4.44 2.67
C SER A 197 -8.05 4.21 1.41
N LEU A 198 -9.35 4.55 1.41
CA LEU A 198 -10.27 4.35 0.28
C LEU A 198 -10.85 5.68 -0.17
N GLU A 199 -10.65 6.06 -1.43
CA GLU A 199 -11.44 7.12 -2.07
C GLU A 199 -12.67 6.50 -2.75
N GLY A 200 -13.86 6.97 -2.38
CA GLY A 200 -15.12 6.45 -2.89
C GLY A 200 -15.47 6.90 -4.30
N ASP A 201 -15.38 5.99 -5.27
CA ASP A 201 -16.29 5.97 -6.42
C ASP A 201 -17.44 4.96 -6.15
N HIS A 202 -18.45 4.90 -7.03
CA HIS A 202 -19.59 3.98 -6.90
C HIS A 202 -19.20 2.49 -6.81
N ASN A 203 -18.00 2.09 -7.26
CA ASN A 203 -17.48 0.73 -7.20
C ASN A 203 -16.63 0.45 -5.95
N GLY A 204 -16.30 1.48 -5.15
CA GLY A 204 -15.57 1.33 -3.88
C GLY A 204 -16.42 0.73 -2.75
N TYR A 205 -17.75 0.89 -2.79
CA TYR A 205 -18.67 0.50 -1.71
C TYR A 205 -18.68 -1.01 -1.36
N PRO A 206 -18.70 -1.97 -2.32
CA PRO A 206 -18.64 -3.39 -2.01
C PRO A 206 -17.30 -3.78 -1.36
N THR A 207 -16.21 -3.20 -1.86
CA THR A 207 -14.87 -3.38 -1.30
C THR A 207 -14.84 -2.89 0.15
N CYS A 208 -15.29 -1.65 0.43
CA CYS A 208 -15.37 -1.09 1.78
C CYS A 208 -16.16 -1.96 2.77
N LEU A 209 -17.35 -2.44 2.38
CA LEU A 209 -18.23 -3.26 3.23
C LEU A 209 -17.61 -4.61 3.59
N GLU A 210 -16.83 -5.21 2.69
CA GLU A 210 -16.11 -6.45 2.96
C GLU A 210 -14.88 -6.25 3.87
N TYR A 211 -14.18 -5.11 3.77
CA TYR A 211 -13.06 -4.79 4.68
C TYR A 211 -13.51 -4.55 6.13
N LEU A 212 -14.70 -3.97 6.32
CA LEU A 212 -15.29 -3.71 7.65
C LEU A 212 -15.74 -4.98 8.39
N ARG A 213 -15.86 -6.13 7.71
CA ARG A 213 -16.23 -7.42 8.32
C ARG A 213 -15.05 -8.18 8.94
N ALA A 214 -13.82 -7.68 8.84
CA ALA A 214 -12.63 -8.35 9.35
C ALA A 214 -12.18 -7.79 10.72
N PRO A 215 -11.88 -8.64 11.73
CA PRO A 215 -11.80 -8.22 13.14
C PRO A 215 -10.58 -7.38 13.58
N LEU A 216 -9.64 -7.00 12.70
CA LEU A 216 -8.37 -6.34 13.12
C LEU A 216 -7.90 -5.23 12.17
N ARG A 217 -8.81 -4.50 11.53
CA ARG A 217 -8.47 -3.50 10.51
C ARG A 217 -8.84 -2.09 10.93
N CYS A 218 -7.87 -1.17 10.92
CA CYS A 218 -8.17 0.26 10.88
C CYS A 218 -8.50 0.63 9.43
N VAL A 219 -9.78 0.54 9.08
CA VAL A 219 -10.29 1.00 7.79
C VAL A 219 -10.59 2.49 7.91
N VAL A 220 -9.89 3.33 7.14
CA VAL A 220 -10.22 4.74 7.00
C VAL A 220 -10.96 4.89 5.67
N ASN A 221 -12.28 4.93 5.76
CA ASN A 221 -13.16 5.12 4.60
C ASN A 221 -13.33 6.62 4.35
N PHE A 222 -13.08 7.08 3.11
CA PHE A 222 -13.15 8.50 2.79
C PHE A 222 -14.22 8.79 1.74
N GLN A 223 -15.12 9.71 2.10
CA GLN A 223 -16.08 10.30 1.18
C GLN A 223 -15.66 11.75 0.92
N GLY A 224 -15.04 11.99 -0.25
CA GLY A 224 -14.66 13.30 -0.77
C GLY A 224 -13.18 13.72 -0.56
N PRO A 225 -12.61 14.53 -1.50
CA PRO A 225 -11.16 14.82 -1.56
C PRO A 225 -10.59 15.73 -0.46
N ILE A 226 -11.42 16.45 0.28
CA ILE A 226 -10.99 17.49 1.25
C ILE A 226 -10.99 16.99 2.71
N ARG A 227 -11.94 16.12 3.08
CA ARG A 227 -12.03 15.55 4.44
C ARG A 227 -11.08 14.36 4.63
N SER A 228 -10.67 13.75 3.52
CA SER A 228 -9.82 12.56 3.43
C SER A 228 -8.40 12.73 3.99
N LEU A 229 -7.80 13.89 3.80
CA LEU A 229 -6.37 14.08 4.08
C LEU A 229 -6.07 14.57 5.49
N LYS A 230 -6.99 15.31 6.10
CA LYS A 230 -6.85 15.76 7.50
C LYS A 230 -6.96 14.61 8.50
N ALA A 231 -7.82 13.63 8.24
CA ALA A 231 -8.01 12.47 9.11
C ALA A 231 -6.88 11.44 8.98
N LEU A 232 -6.38 11.19 7.76
CA LEU A 232 -5.16 10.39 7.55
C LEU A 232 -3.97 11.01 8.31
N CYS A 233 -3.77 12.33 8.19
CA CYS A 233 -2.70 13.02 8.90
C CYS A 233 -2.89 12.97 10.42
N SER A 234 -4.12 13.17 10.93
CA SER A 234 -4.40 13.07 12.37
C SER A 234 -4.20 11.66 12.92
N MET A 235 -4.50 10.60 12.16
CA MET A 235 -4.22 9.21 12.57
C MET A 235 -2.72 8.88 12.55
N LEU A 236 -1.99 9.38 11.55
CA LEU A 236 -0.54 9.21 11.44
C LEU A 236 0.22 10.03 12.48
N GLU A 237 -0.32 11.18 12.91
CA GLU A 237 0.20 12.00 14.01
C GLU A 237 -0.09 11.40 15.39
N LYS A 238 -1.16 10.62 15.56
CA LYS A 238 -1.52 9.99 16.85
C LYS A 238 -0.88 8.62 17.10
N ARG A 239 -0.20 8.05 16.10
CA ARG A 239 0.55 6.78 16.21
C ARG A 239 2.08 6.97 16.21
N VAL A 240 2.54 8.22 16.16
CA VAL A 240 3.93 8.66 16.39
C VAL A 240 3.94 9.40 17.72
#